data_AF-A0A645BXK1-F1
#
_entry.id   AF-A0A645BXK1-F1
#
_cell.length_a   1.000
_cell.length_b   1.000
_cell.length_c   1.000
_cell.angle_alpha   90.00
_cell.angle_beta   90.00
_cell.angle_gamma   90.00
#
_symmetry.space_group_name_H-M   'P 1'
#
loop_
_entity.id
_entity.type
_entity.pdbx_description
1 polymer ?
#
loop_
_entity_poly.entity_id
_entity_poly.type
_entity_poly.pdbx_seq_one_letter_code
_entity_poly.pdbx_strand_id
1 'polypeptide(L)'
;MQEIDHRLKELRGQRRRILELSGEDGQIKATEAMLDYLDGSSELQEELTEDIFETLVEKIIVVSEEHLKICLYNGLELSETMERTVR
;
A
#
# COMPACT_ATOMS: atom_id res chain seq x y z
N MET A 1 19.32 -12.63 -12.71
CA MET A 1 17.88 -13.00 -12.69
C MET A 1 17.12 -12.18 -11.65
N GLN A 2 17.45 -10.90 -11.43
CA GLN A 2 16.75 -10.03 -10.45
C GLN A 2 16.22 -8.72 -11.06
N GLU A 3 16.78 -8.31 -12.19
CA GLU A 3 16.31 -7.12 -12.92
C GLU A 3 14.96 -7.35 -13.60
N ILE A 4 14.70 -8.58 -14.05
CA ILE A 4 13.42 -8.98 -14.65
C ILE A 4 12.30 -8.95 -13.60
N ASP A 5 12.57 -9.40 -12.38
CA ASP A 5 11.58 -9.39 -11.29
C ASP A 5 11.30 -7.98 -10.78
N HIS A 6 12.33 -7.14 -10.67
CA HIS A 6 12.18 -5.73 -10.34
C HIS A 6 11.36 -4.98 -11.40
N ARG A 7 11.67 -5.22 -12.69
CA ARG A 7 10.90 -4.68 -13.82
C ARG A 7 9.47 -5.19 -13.85
N LEU A 8 9.23 -6.47 -13.52
CA LEU A 8 7.89 -7.03 -13.42
C LEU A 8 7.10 -6.40 -12.27
N LYS A 9 7.73 -6.12 -11.13
CA LYS A 9 7.14 -5.42 -9.98
C LYS A 9 6.78 -3.97 -10.34
N GLU A 10 7.70 -3.27 -11.02
CA GLU A 10 7.48 -1.90 -11.52
C GLU A 10 6.33 -1.86 -12.54
N LEU A 11 6.33 -2.77 -13.53
CA LEU A 11 5.30 -2.87 -14.56
C LEU A 11 3.93 -3.27 -14.00
N ARG A 12 3.89 -4.08 -12.93
CA ARG A 12 2.66 -4.41 -12.21
C ARG A 12 2.10 -3.20 -11.45
N GLY A 13 2.96 -2.41 -10.80
CA GLY A 13 2.57 -1.15 -10.16
C GLY A 13 2.05 -0.12 -11.16
N GLN A 14 2.68 -0.01 -12.33
CA GLN A 14 2.21 0.87 -13.41
C GLN A 14 0.87 0.41 -14.00
N ARG A 15 0.68 -0.91 -14.19
CA ARG A 15 -0.60 -1.48 -14.65
C ARG A 15 -1.74 -1.23 -13.66
N ARG A 16 -1.43 -1.24 -12.36
CA ARG A 16 -2.37 -0.95 -11.26
C ARG A 16 -2.90 0.47 -11.32
N ARG A 17 -2.00 1.44 -11.45
CA ARG A 17 -2.29 2.86 -11.58
C ARG A 17 -3.19 3.18 -12.79
N ILE A 18 -3.10 2.39 -13.85
CA ILE A 18 -3.95 2.53 -15.05
C ILE A 18 -5.38 1.99 -14.81
N LEU A 19 -5.56 0.99 -13.94
CA LEU A 19 -6.86 0.38 -13.64
C LEU A 19 -7.69 1.17 -12.63
N GLU A 20 -7.05 1.98 -11.79
CA GLU A 20 -7.68 2.87 -10.79
C GLU A 20 -8.56 3.98 -11.40
N LEU A 21 -8.42 4.27 -12.70
CA LEU A 21 -9.05 5.43 -13.33
C LEU A 21 -10.47 5.22 -13.89
N SER A 22 -11.12 4.06 -13.70
CA SER A 22 -12.39 3.77 -14.40
C SER A 22 -13.34 2.78 -13.69
N GLY A 23 -14.27 3.29 -12.85
CA GLY A 23 -15.58 2.66 -12.59
C GLY A 23 -16.02 2.47 -11.12
N GLU A 24 -17.31 2.16 -10.93
CA GLU A 24 -18.01 1.92 -9.64
C GLU A 24 -17.36 0.83 -8.77
N ASP A 25 -16.65 -0.13 -9.40
CA ASP A 25 -15.90 -1.22 -8.74
C ASP A 25 -14.42 -0.88 -8.42
N GLY A 26 -14.02 0.40 -8.51
CA GLY A 26 -12.62 0.81 -8.36
C GLY A 26 -11.95 0.33 -7.07
N GLN A 27 -12.70 0.33 -5.96
CA GLN A 27 -12.18 -0.08 -4.65
C GLN A 27 -11.94 -1.60 -4.54
N ILE A 28 -12.85 -2.42 -5.08
CA ILE A 28 -12.72 -3.88 -5.11
C ILE A 28 -11.48 -4.26 -5.90
N LYS A 29 -11.34 -3.68 -7.11
CA LYS A 29 -10.18 -3.92 -7.98
C LYS A 29 -8.87 -3.46 -7.34
N ALA A 30 -8.87 -2.33 -6.63
CA ALA A 30 -7.69 -1.85 -5.92
C ALA A 30 -7.33 -2.75 -4.72
N THR A 31 -8.34 -3.36 -4.07
CA THR A 31 -8.14 -4.31 -2.98
C THR A 31 -7.61 -5.66 -3.50
N GLU A 32 -8.22 -6.25 -4.52
CA GLU A 32 -7.74 -7.48 -5.18
C GLU A 32 -6.30 -7.33 -5.65
N ALA A 33 -6.03 -6.17 -6.25
CA ALA A 33 -4.69 -5.77 -6.61
C ALA A 33 -3.73 -5.83 -5.41
N MET A 34 -4.04 -5.13 -4.33
CA MET A 34 -3.21 -5.11 -3.14
C MET A 34 -2.93 -6.52 -2.60
N LEU A 35 -3.93 -7.40 -2.58
CA LEU A 35 -3.78 -8.80 -2.18
C LEU A 35 -2.85 -9.58 -3.11
N ASP A 36 -3.02 -9.46 -4.43
CA ASP A 36 -2.11 -10.10 -5.42
C ASP A 36 -0.65 -9.67 -5.22
N TYR A 37 -0.42 -8.43 -4.79
CA TYR A 37 0.92 -7.92 -4.52
C TYR A 37 1.53 -8.56 -3.27
N LEU A 38 0.73 -8.72 -2.22
CA LEU A 38 1.13 -9.34 -0.96
C LEU A 38 1.30 -10.86 -1.09
N ASP A 39 0.46 -11.53 -1.89
CA ASP A 39 0.54 -12.98 -2.14
C ASP A 39 1.63 -13.34 -3.17
N GLY A 40 1.95 -12.42 -4.08
CA GLY A 40 2.94 -12.61 -5.13
C GLY A 40 4.39 -12.57 -4.65
N SER A 41 4.65 -12.13 -3.42
CA SER A 41 5.92 -12.40 -2.76
C SER A 41 5.87 -13.85 -2.25
N SER A 42 6.70 -14.72 -2.85
CA SER A 42 6.91 -16.13 -2.45
C SER A 42 7.24 -16.30 -0.96
N GLU A 43 7.52 -15.20 -0.28
CA GLU A 43 7.57 -15.05 1.15
C GLU A 43 6.48 -14.03 1.46
N LEU A 44 5.29 -14.46 1.89
CA LEU A 44 4.55 -13.63 2.84
C LEU A 44 5.49 -13.54 4.03
N GLN A 45 6.39 -12.55 3.99
CA GLN A 45 7.31 -12.28 5.08
C GLN A 45 6.42 -12.16 6.30
N GLU A 46 6.72 -12.93 7.36
CA GLU A 46 5.96 -12.84 8.61
C GLU A 46 5.92 -11.39 9.15
N GLU A 47 6.80 -10.54 8.61
CA GLU A 47 6.93 -9.13 8.90
C GLU A 47 6.80 -8.25 7.65
N LEU A 48 6.04 -7.16 7.80
CA LEU A 48 5.81 -6.16 6.76
C LEU A 48 7.02 -5.20 6.71
N THR A 49 7.78 -5.24 5.62
CA THR A 49 8.98 -4.38 5.45
C THR A 49 8.61 -2.95 5.04
N GLU A 50 9.53 -2.00 5.29
CA GLU A 50 9.37 -0.58 4.93
C GLU A 50 9.05 -0.39 3.43
N ASP A 51 9.76 -1.11 2.55
CA ASP A 51 9.53 -1.09 1.10
C ASP A 51 8.11 -1.54 0.73
N ILE A 52 7.57 -2.54 1.43
CA ILE A 52 6.19 -3.00 1.21
C ILE A 52 5.22 -1.93 1.70
N PHE A 53 5.44 -1.38 2.89
CA PHE A 53 4.59 -0.34 3.46
C PHE A 53 4.47 0.88 2.54
N GLU A 54 5.58 1.37 1.99
CA GLU A 54 5.59 2.52 1.08
C GLU A 54 4.74 2.27 -0.18
N THR A 55 4.70 1.04 -0.67
CA THR A 55 3.87 0.68 -1.84
C THR A 55 2.37 0.59 -1.56
N LEU A 56 1.97 0.48 -0.29
CA LEU A 56 0.56 0.38 0.12
C LEU A 56 -0.05 1.75 0.45
N VAL A 57 0.76 2.67 0.98
CA VAL A 57 0.32 3.95 1.51
C VAL A 57 0.21 5.01 0.41
N GLU A 58 -0.97 5.60 0.28
CA GLU A 58 -1.21 6.78 -0.55
C GLU A 58 -0.71 8.05 0.17
N LYS A 59 -1.08 8.22 1.44
CA LYS A 59 -0.72 9.38 2.26
C LYS A 59 -0.92 9.11 3.75
N ILE A 60 -0.24 9.90 4.57
CA ILE A 60 -0.41 9.95 6.01
C ILE A 60 -0.89 11.36 6.40
N ILE A 61 -1.93 11.43 7.23
CA ILE A 61 -2.55 12.68 7.67
C ILE A 61 -2.44 12.74 9.20
N VAL A 62 -1.80 13.79 9.72
CA VAL A 62 -1.81 14.07 11.16
C VAL A 62 -3.15 14.69 11.52
N VAL A 63 -3.88 14.04 12.43
CA VAL A 63 -5.20 14.50 12.91
C VAL A 63 -5.05 15.30 14.21
N SER A 64 -4.18 14.84 15.10
CA SER A 64 -3.83 15.53 16.35
C SER A 64 -2.41 15.15 16.77
N GLU A 65 -1.96 15.66 17.93
CA GLU A 65 -0.64 15.35 18.50
C GLU A 65 -0.41 13.84 18.74
N GLU A 66 -1.48 13.06 18.90
CA GLU A 66 -1.40 11.63 19.22
C GLU A 66 -2.18 10.76 18.22
N HIS A 67 -2.76 11.34 17.16
CA HIS A 67 -3.54 10.58 16.19
C HIS A 67 -3.14 10.89 14.75
N LEU A 68 -2.98 9.85 13.95
CA LEU A 68 -2.82 9.95 12.51
C LEU A 68 -3.81 9.06 11.76
N LYS A 69 -4.00 9.36 10.48
CA LYS A 69 -4.65 8.50 9.51
C LYS A 69 -3.66 8.04 8.46
N ILE A 70 -3.69 6.76 8.15
CA ILE A 70 -2.97 6.17 7.02
C ILE A 70 -4.01 5.86 5.95
N CYS A 71 -3.91 6.51 4.80
CA CYS A 71 -4.76 6.24 3.64
C CYS A 71 -3.99 5.31 2.70
N LEU A 72 -4.61 4.19 2.33
CA LEU A 72 -4.04 3.21 1.43
C LEU A 72 -4.57 3.38 0.00
N TYR A 73 -3.81 2.93 -1.00
CA TYR A 73 -4.23 3.00 -2.41
C TYR A 73 -5.49 2.18 -2.73
N ASN A 74 -5.89 1.24 -1.88
CA ASN A 74 -7.17 0.53 -2.00
C ASN A 74 -8.36 1.29 -1.39
N GLY A 75 -8.17 2.54 -0.95
CA GLY A 75 -9.21 3.37 -0.35
C GLY A 75 -9.52 3.05 1.10
N LEU A 76 -8.74 2.20 1.78
CA LEU A 76 -8.86 2.02 3.23
C LEU A 76 -8.23 3.20 3.98
N GLU A 77 -8.86 3.58 5.08
CA GLU A 77 -8.34 4.55 6.05
C GLU A 77 -8.13 3.85 7.39
N LEU A 78 -6.88 3.83 7.86
CA LEU A 78 -6.51 3.29 9.17
C LEU A 78 -6.27 4.45 10.12
N SER A 79 -6.91 4.43 11.29
CA SER A 79 -6.71 5.44 12.34
C SER A 79 -5.79 4.87 13.41
N GLU A 80 -4.61 5.46 13.56
CA GLU A 80 -3.60 4.98 14.48
C GLU A 80 -3.33 6.01 15.57
N THR A 81 -2.95 5.50 16.75
CA THR A 81 -2.49 6.35 17.86
C THR A 81 -0.98 6.33 17.88
N MET A 82 -0.36 7.50 17.99
CA MET A 82 1.08 7.64 18.10
C MET A 82 1.48 7.89 19.54
N GLU A 83 2.54 7.21 20.00
CA GLU A 83 3.15 7.58 21.26
C GLU A 83 3.88 8.92 21.12
N ARG A 84 3.58 9.84 22.04
CA ARG A 84 4.26 11.13 22.11
C ARG A 84 5.72 10.91 22.48
N THR A 85 6.62 11.03 21.50
CA THR A 85 8.06 11.07 21.79
C THR A 85 8.40 12.45 22.35
N VAL A 86 8.65 12.55 23.66
CA VAL A 86 9.11 13.79 24.29
C VAL A 86 10.53 14.06 23.79
N ARG A 87 10.67 15.11 22.98
CA ARG A 87 11.98 15.61 22.48
C ARG A 87 12.73 16.37 23.57
#